data_AF-A0A7C1TVU3-F1
#
_entry.id   AF-A0A7C1TVU3-F1
#
_cell.length_a   1.000
_cell.length_b   1.000
_cell.length_c   1.000
_cell.angle_alpha   90.00
_cell.angle_beta   90.00
_cell.angle_gamma   90.00
#
_symmetry.space_group_name_H-M   'P 1'
#
loop_
_entity.id
_entity.type
_entity.pdbx_description
1 polymer ?
#
loop_
_entity_poly.entity_id
_entity_poly.type
_entity_poly.pdbx_seq_one_letter_code
_entity_poly.pdbx_strand_id
1 'polypeptide(L)'
;MPGWRHHPSLSAPKQRIENRTGQNSMSSIRERTLALAGMFQATTLVKSVARSSEMDDSHIEATLETLFVTSPETTLEVYGCVDNLYLGLHSLIQQLGGGAQRDMDIARYVISLLHLSNRLAKNGKMLSQLAGGIENARAQRTHFPLLHENVIANLAGIYTDTISQLQPK
;
A
#
# COMPACT_ATOMS: atom_id res chain seq x y z
N MET A 1 48.76 45.06 -44.59
CA MET A 1 48.47 45.65 -43.27
C MET A 1 47.16 46.44 -43.35
N PRO A 2 46.33 46.59 -42.29
CA PRO A 2 46.24 45.89 -41.00
C PRO A 2 44.79 45.55 -40.53
N GLY A 3 44.67 44.79 -39.42
CA GLY A 3 43.50 44.72 -38.50
C GLY A 3 42.32 43.86 -38.98
N TRP A 4 41.69 42.96 -38.21
CA TRP A 4 41.33 43.02 -36.79
C TRP A 4 41.15 41.60 -36.20
N ARG A 5 41.68 41.38 -35.00
CA ARG A 5 41.29 40.27 -34.10
C ARG A 5 40.02 40.70 -33.38
N HIS A 6 39.06 39.79 -33.18
CA HIS A 6 38.26 39.69 -31.95
C HIS A 6 37.58 38.30 -31.89
N HIS A 7 38.01 37.46 -30.94
CA HIS A 7 37.12 36.48 -30.30
C HIS A 7 36.16 37.26 -29.39
N PRO A 8 34.89 36.85 -29.23
CA PRO A 8 34.56 35.96 -28.11
C PRO A 8 33.33 35.05 -28.31
N SER A 9 33.10 34.20 -27.30
CA SER A 9 31.88 33.44 -26.97
C SER A 9 31.78 31.99 -27.45
N LEU A 10 32.34 31.08 -26.65
CA LEU A 10 31.56 29.93 -26.20
C LEU A 10 31.66 29.88 -24.67
N SER A 11 30.62 30.42 -24.04
CA SER A 11 30.36 30.29 -22.62
C SER A 11 30.30 28.81 -22.25
N ALA A 12 31.07 28.42 -21.24
CA ALA A 12 30.97 27.12 -20.59
C ALA A 12 29.52 26.86 -20.13
N PRO A 13 28.98 25.64 -20.27
CA PRO A 13 27.78 25.26 -19.54
C PRO A 13 28.13 25.12 -18.06
N LYS A 14 27.80 26.15 -17.28
CA LYS A 14 27.67 26.05 -15.82
C LYS A 14 26.42 25.25 -15.48
N GLN A 15 26.65 24.20 -14.68
CA GLN A 15 25.74 23.66 -13.67
C GLN A 15 24.49 22.90 -14.14
N ARG A 16 24.60 21.56 -14.16
CA ARG A 16 23.44 20.67 -14.08
C ARG A 16 23.76 19.36 -13.36
N ILE A 17 24.29 19.40 -12.15
CA ILE A 17 24.31 18.26 -11.23
C ILE A 17 24.19 18.85 -9.82
N GLU A 18 23.41 18.20 -8.94
CA GLU A 18 23.07 18.58 -7.54
C GLU A 18 21.69 19.21 -7.35
N ASN A 19 20.63 18.41 -7.54
CA ASN A 19 19.34 18.59 -6.83
C ASN A 19 18.50 17.29 -6.73
N ARG A 20 19.06 16.12 -7.10
CA ARG A 20 18.30 14.85 -7.16
C ARG A 20 18.23 14.05 -5.86
N THR A 21 19.11 14.31 -4.89
CA THR A 21 19.21 13.50 -3.66
C THR A 21 18.17 13.87 -2.60
N GLY A 22 17.73 15.14 -2.54
CA GLY A 22 16.69 15.59 -1.59
C GLY A 22 15.27 15.15 -1.95
N GLN A 23 14.90 15.25 -3.24
CA GLN A 23 13.56 14.87 -3.72
C GLN A 23 13.29 13.36 -3.57
N ASN A 24 14.31 12.50 -3.78
CA ASN A 24 14.16 11.04 -3.74
C ASN A 24 14.00 10.47 -2.32
N SER A 25 14.48 11.20 -1.29
CA SER A 25 14.38 10.75 0.11
C SER A 25 13.02 11.08 0.73
N MET A 26 12.49 12.29 0.44
CA MET A 26 11.15 12.69 0.88
C MET A 26 10.03 11.94 0.14
N SER A 27 10.21 11.61 -1.15
CA SER A 27 9.27 10.72 -1.84
C SER A 27 9.31 9.32 -1.23
N SER A 28 10.49 8.76 -0.97
CA SER A 28 10.65 7.44 -0.35
C SER A 28 9.98 7.33 1.04
N ILE A 29 10.13 8.33 1.92
CA ILE A 29 9.46 8.28 3.24
C ILE A 29 7.94 8.38 3.11
N ARG A 30 7.43 9.20 2.18
CA ARG A 30 5.99 9.32 1.91
C ARG A 30 5.42 7.99 1.41
N GLU A 31 6.04 7.40 0.39
CA GLU A 31 5.62 6.10 -0.17
C GLU A 31 5.58 5.02 0.92
N ARG A 32 6.64 4.92 1.74
CA ARG A 32 6.69 3.99 2.87
C ARG A 32 5.62 4.26 3.92
N THR A 33 5.34 5.53 4.20
CA THR A 33 4.30 5.93 5.17
C THR A 33 2.93 5.53 4.69
N LEU A 34 2.61 5.74 3.40
CA LEU A 34 1.33 5.35 2.81
C LEU A 34 1.17 3.82 2.81
N ALA A 35 2.22 3.09 2.41
CA ALA A 35 2.20 1.62 2.43
C ALA A 35 1.98 1.07 3.85
N LEU A 36 2.69 1.64 4.83
CA LEU A 36 2.55 1.22 6.22
C LEU A 36 1.18 1.61 6.79
N ALA A 37 0.66 2.78 6.45
CA ALA A 37 -0.69 3.20 6.84
C ALA A 37 -1.75 2.22 6.33
N GLY A 38 -1.63 1.72 5.10
CA GLY A 38 -2.54 0.68 4.59
C GLY A 38 -2.53 -0.61 5.41
N MET A 39 -1.35 -1.03 5.91
CA MET A 39 -1.27 -2.18 6.83
C MET A 39 -1.96 -1.90 8.17
N PHE A 40 -1.76 -0.71 8.73
CA PHE A 40 -2.46 -0.29 9.95
C PHE A 40 -3.98 -0.19 9.72
N GLN A 41 -4.42 0.26 8.55
CA GLN A 41 -5.82 0.30 8.18
C GLN A 41 -6.42 -1.10 8.17
N ALA A 42 -5.83 -2.03 7.40
CA ALA A 42 -6.33 -3.39 7.31
C ALA A 42 -6.39 -4.10 8.67
N THR A 43 -5.36 -3.97 9.50
CA THR A 43 -5.34 -4.58 10.85
C THR A 43 -6.33 -3.96 11.81
N THR A 44 -6.55 -2.65 11.73
CA THR A 44 -7.56 -1.95 12.52
C THR A 44 -8.96 -2.42 12.12
N LEU A 45 -9.25 -2.52 10.81
CA LEU A 45 -10.53 -3.03 10.31
C LEU A 45 -10.77 -4.48 10.73
N VAL A 46 -9.77 -5.38 10.61
CA VAL A 46 -9.88 -6.77 11.08
C VAL A 46 -10.21 -6.84 12.57
N LYS A 47 -9.54 -6.02 13.39
CA LYS A 47 -9.84 -5.95 14.83
C LYS A 47 -11.26 -5.46 15.09
N SER A 48 -11.73 -4.47 14.35
CA SER A 48 -13.09 -3.95 14.45
C SER A 48 -14.13 -4.99 14.05
N VAL A 49 -13.98 -5.67 12.91
CA VAL A 49 -14.89 -6.74 12.45
C VAL A 49 -14.98 -7.86 13.50
N ALA A 50 -13.87 -8.21 14.14
CA ALA A 50 -13.84 -9.26 15.16
C ALA A 50 -14.52 -8.87 16.49
N ARG A 51 -14.75 -7.58 16.75
CA ARG A 51 -15.21 -7.07 18.06
C ARG A 51 -16.51 -6.26 18.02
N SER A 52 -16.89 -5.74 16.86
CA SER A 52 -18.03 -4.84 16.68
C SER A 52 -18.90 -5.32 15.53
N SER A 53 -20.22 -5.17 15.69
CA SER A 53 -21.19 -5.35 14.61
C SER A 53 -21.43 -4.08 13.78
N GLU A 54 -20.95 -2.92 14.25
CA GLU A 54 -21.06 -1.65 13.53
C GLU A 54 -19.67 -1.22 13.03
N MET A 55 -19.58 -1.04 11.72
CA MET A 55 -18.41 -0.50 11.04
C MET A 55 -18.85 0.44 9.92
N ASP A 56 -17.99 1.41 9.64
CA ASP A 56 -18.15 2.24 8.45
C ASP A 56 -17.67 1.44 7.22
N ASP A 57 -18.65 1.03 6.41
CA ASP A 57 -18.42 0.28 5.17
C ASP A 57 -17.49 1.03 4.22
N SER A 58 -17.42 2.37 4.27
CA SER A 58 -16.54 3.15 3.39
C SER A 58 -15.06 2.83 3.58
N HIS A 59 -14.62 2.60 4.83
CA HIS A 59 -13.24 2.20 5.10
C HIS A 59 -12.96 0.76 4.68
N ILE A 60 -13.95 -0.13 4.77
CA ILE A 60 -13.85 -1.51 4.29
C ILE A 60 -13.72 -1.50 2.77
N GLU A 61 -14.64 -0.82 2.09
CA GLU A 61 -14.63 -0.68 0.63
C GLU A 61 -13.30 -0.11 0.17
N ALA A 62 -12.89 1.06 0.69
CA ALA A 62 -11.62 1.69 0.32
C ALA A 62 -10.41 0.77 0.51
N THR A 63 -10.43 -0.10 1.52
CA THR A 63 -9.35 -1.07 1.76
C THR A 63 -9.42 -2.26 0.79
N LEU A 64 -10.61 -2.80 0.52
CA LEU A 64 -10.79 -3.92 -0.40
C LEU A 64 -10.55 -3.49 -1.87
N GLU A 65 -10.87 -2.25 -2.23
CA GLU A 65 -10.57 -1.66 -3.54
C GLU A 65 -9.09 -1.80 -3.91
N THR A 66 -8.20 -1.65 -2.94
CA THR A 66 -6.74 -1.75 -3.14
C THR A 66 -6.31 -3.08 -3.75
N LEU A 67 -7.06 -4.16 -3.51
CA LEU A 67 -6.76 -5.50 -4.02
C LEU A 67 -6.85 -5.56 -5.55
N PHE A 68 -7.63 -4.68 -6.16
CA PHE A 68 -7.85 -4.65 -7.61
C PHE A 68 -6.92 -3.67 -8.34
N VAL A 69 -6.10 -2.91 -7.62
CA VAL A 69 -5.09 -2.02 -8.20
C VAL A 69 -3.76 -2.77 -8.35
N THR A 70 -3.63 -3.52 -9.44
CA THR A 70 -2.52 -4.48 -9.65
C THR A 70 -1.32 -3.91 -10.41
N SER A 71 -1.45 -2.71 -10.98
CA SER A 71 -0.36 -2.03 -11.72
C SER A 71 -0.32 -0.54 -11.40
N PRO A 72 -0.08 -0.15 -10.14
CA PRO A 72 0.07 1.25 -9.74
C PRO A 72 1.46 1.80 -10.10
N GLU A 73 1.52 3.08 -10.48
CA GLU A 73 2.79 3.82 -10.66
C GLU A 73 3.29 4.42 -9.35
N THR A 74 2.38 4.68 -8.40
CA THR A 74 2.70 5.21 -7.07
C THR A 74 1.95 4.47 -5.96
N THR A 75 2.47 4.48 -4.74
CA THR A 75 1.77 3.88 -3.58
C THR A 75 0.42 4.54 -3.34
N LEU A 76 0.28 5.85 -3.63
CA LEU A 76 -0.99 6.56 -3.47
C LEU A 76 -2.07 6.02 -4.42
N GLU A 77 -1.71 5.64 -5.64
CA GLU A 77 -2.67 5.09 -6.62
C GLU A 77 -3.33 3.80 -6.14
N VAL A 78 -2.64 2.99 -5.34
CA VAL A 78 -3.21 1.79 -4.70
C VAL A 78 -4.44 2.14 -3.86
N TYR A 79 -4.40 3.28 -3.18
CA TYR A 79 -5.45 3.73 -2.27
C TYR A 79 -6.37 4.79 -2.90
N GLY A 80 -6.08 5.26 -4.11
CA GLY A 80 -6.81 6.32 -4.82
C GLY A 80 -6.53 7.73 -4.28
N CYS A 81 -6.71 7.96 -2.98
CA CYS A 81 -6.43 9.24 -2.33
C CYS A 81 -5.96 9.05 -0.87
N VAL A 82 -5.46 10.13 -0.26
CA VAL A 82 -4.96 10.09 1.13
C VAL A 82 -6.12 9.94 2.13
N ASP A 83 -7.30 10.46 1.83
CA ASP A 83 -8.47 10.38 2.71
C ASP A 83 -8.92 8.92 2.92
N ASN A 84 -8.77 8.09 1.89
CA ASN A 84 -9.01 6.64 1.97
C ASN A 84 -8.06 5.92 2.94
N LEU A 85 -6.98 6.57 3.38
CA LEU A 85 -6.01 6.06 4.36
C LEU A 85 -6.17 6.68 5.75
N TYR A 86 -7.18 7.52 5.99
CA TYR A 86 -7.34 8.27 7.24
C TYR A 86 -7.24 7.38 8.48
N LEU A 87 -7.99 6.26 8.50
CA LEU A 87 -7.98 5.30 9.61
C LEU A 87 -6.59 4.71 9.83
N GLY A 88 -5.93 4.29 8.76
CA GLY A 88 -4.58 3.74 8.80
C GLY A 88 -3.52 4.72 9.30
N LEU A 89 -3.57 5.96 8.82
CA LEU A 89 -2.66 7.04 9.23
C LEU A 89 -2.85 7.38 10.71
N HIS A 90 -4.10 7.49 11.16
CA HIS A 90 -4.41 7.74 12.56
C HIS A 90 -3.92 6.60 13.46
N SER A 91 -4.21 5.35 13.10
CA SER A 91 -3.75 4.16 13.82
C SER A 91 -2.21 4.09 13.87
N LEU A 92 -1.53 4.39 12.77
CA LEU A 92 -0.07 4.46 12.69
C LEU A 92 0.51 5.52 13.64
N ILE A 93 -0.08 6.72 13.68
CA ILE A 93 0.34 7.79 14.62
C ILE A 93 0.13 7.34 16.06
N GLN A 94 -0.98 6.69 16.40
CA GLN A 94 -1.22 6.20 17.75
C GLN A 94 -0.19 5.15 18.19
N GLN A 95 0.20 4.23 17.29
CA GLN A 95 1.18 3.20 17.63
C GLN A 95 2.61 3.75 17.72
N LEU A 96 3.01 4.63 16.80
CA LEU A 96 4.40 5.08 16.68
C LEU A 96 4.68 6.43 17.37
N GLY A 97 3.67 7.28 17.53
CA GLY A 97 3.79 8.66 18.03
C GLY A 97 4.03 8.83 19.54
N GLY A 98 4.31 7.74 20.26
CA GLY A 98 4.76 7.80 21.66
C GLY A 98 3.68 8.08 22.72
N GLY A 99 2.39 8.00 22.36
CA GLY A 99 1.28 8.10 23.31
C GLY A 99 1.20 6.94 24.31
N ALA A 100 0.53 7.18 25.45
CA ALA A 100 0.48 6.25 26.58
C ALA A 100 -0.31 4.93 26.35
N GLN A 101 -1.01 4.80 25.21
CA GLN A 101 -1.92 3.68 24.97
C GLN A 101 -1.70 3.10 23.56
N ARG A 102 -0.59 2.37 23.41
CA ARG A 102 -0.38 1.52 22.24
C ARG A 102 -1.33 0.34 22.27
N ASP A 103 -1.85 -0.01 21.10
CA ASP A 103 -2.72 -1.17 20.93
C ASP A 103 -1.87 -2.37 20.57
N MET A 104 -1.61 -3.21 21.57
CA MET A 104 -0.72 -4.36 21.40
C MET A 104 -1.26 -5.40 20.43
N ASP A 105 -2.58 -5.46 20.19
CA ASP A 105 -3.16 -6.37 19.21
C ASP A 105 -2.86 -5.88 17.79
N ILE A 106 -3.05 -4.58 17.53
CA ILE A 106 -2.72 -3.97 16.24
C ILE A 106 -1.22 -4.14 15.96
N ALA A 107 -0.35 -3.84 16.94
CA ALA A 107 1.08 -4.01 16.79
C ALA A 107 1.46 -5.47 16.44
N ARG A 108 0.86 -6.45 17.13
CA ARG A 108 1.06 -7.87 16.85
C ARG A 108 0.60 -8.23 15.44
N TYR A 109 -0.59 -7.80 15.02
CA TYR A 109 -1.12 -8.09 13.69
C TYR A 109 -0.25 -7.51 12.57
N VAL A 110 0.23 -6.27 12.73
CA VAL A 110 1.12 -5.64 11.73
C VAL A 110 2.43 -6.41 11.60
N ILE A 111 3.05 -6.83 12.72
CA ILE A 111 4.27 -7.64 12.69
C ILE A 111 4.02 -8.99 11.99
N SER A 112 2.92 -9.67 12.32
CA SER A 112 2.54 -10.92 11.65
C SER A 112 2.35 -10.72 10.14
N LEU A 113 1.71 -9.63 9.71
CA LEU A 113 1.56 -9.30 8.29
C LEU A 113 2.90 -9.05 7.60
N LEU A 114 3.85 -8.37 8.24
CA LEU A 114 5.20 -8.17 7.70
C LEU A 114 5.95 -9.50 7.52
N HIS A 115 5.79 -10.44 8.45
CA HIS A 115 6.39 -11.78 8.31
C HIS A 115 5.74 -12.57 7.17
N LEU A 116 4.41 -12.54 7.07
CA LEU A 116 3.68 -13.23 6.01
C LEU A 116 3.99 -12.63 4.64
N SER A 117 4.05 -11.30 4.49
CA SER A 117 4.35 -10.65 3.22
C SER A 117 5.74 -11.02 2.70
N ASN A 118 6.75 -11.04 3.58
CA ASN A 118 8.11 -11.46 3.22
C ASN A 118 8.20 -12.92 2.77
N ARG A 119 7.35 -13.80 3.30
CA ARG A 119 7.31 -15.21 2.91
C ARG A 119 6.53 -15.40 1.62
N LEU A 120 5.40 -14.72 1.49
CA LEU A 120 4.60 -14.70 0.27
C LEU A 120 5.42 -14.20 -0.92
N ALA A 121 6.20 -13.13 -0.74
CA ALA A 121 7.09 -12.59 -1.77
C ALA A 121 8.11 -13.61 -2.32
N LYS A 122 8.46 -14.62 -1.53
CA LYS A 122 9.39 -15.70 -1.93
C LYS A 122 8.69 -16.91 -2.57
N ASN A 123 7.36 -16.94 -2.56
CA ASN A 123 6.56 -18.05 -3.08
C ASN A 123 5.87 -17.65 -4.40
N GLY A 124 6.60 -17.73 -5.51
CA GLY A 124 6.10 -17.35 -6.83
C GLY A 124 4.84 -18.12 -7.27
N LYS A 125 4.72 -19.41 -6.90
CA LYS A 125 3.51 -20.20 -7.19
C LYS A 125 2.29 -19.63 -6.48
N MET A 126 2.42 -19.32 -5.19
CA MET A 126 1.32 -18.75 -4.41
C MET A 126 0.95 -17.34 -4.87
N LEU A 127 1.94 -16.52 -5.25
CA LEU A 127 1.67 -15.20 -5.86
C LEU A 127 0.89 -15.31 -7.16
N SER A 128 1.23 -16.28 -8.02
CA SER A 128 0.49 -16.52 -9.27
C SER A 128 -0.95 -16.97 -9.00
N GLN A 129 -1.16 -17.82 -7.98
CA GLN A 129 -2.51 -18.22 -7.54
C GLN A 129 -3.32 -17.04 -7.01
N LEU A 130 -2.72 -16.18 -6.17
CA LEU A 130 -3.34 -14.94 -5.69
C LEU A 130 -3.73 -14.02 -6.84
N ALA A 131 -2.84 -13.79 -7.80
CA ALA A 131 -3.11 -12.94 -8.95
C ALA A 131 -4.31 -13.47 -9.77
N GLY A 132 -4.36 -14.77 -10.04
CA GLY A 132 -5.50 -15.39 -10.73
C GLY A 132 -6.80 -15.29 -9.93
N GLY A 133 -6.73 -15.47 -8.61
CA GLY A 133 -7.88 -15.28 -7.72
C GLY A 133 -8.42 -13.86 -7.74
N ILE A 134 -7.55 -12.86 -7.61
CA ILE A 134 -7.93 -11.44 -7.65
C ILE A 134 -8.61 -11.10 -8.99
N GLU A 135 -8.12 -11.65 -10.10
CA GLU A 135 -8.75 -11.43 -11.41
C GLU A 135 -10.15 -12.07 -11.51
N ASN A 136 -10.34 -13.26 -10.94
CA ASN A 136 -11.66 -13.87 -10.84
C ASN A 136 -12.64 -13.02 -10.00
N ALA A 137 -12.17 -12.48 -8.87
CA ALA A 137 -12.97 -11.58 -8.04
C ALA A 137 -13.29 -10.25 -8.78
N ARG A 138 -12.35 -9.74 -9.59
CA ARG A 138 -12.55 -8.55 -10.45
C ARG A 138 -13.69 -8.77 -11.45
N ALA A 139 -13.73 -9.95 -12.08
CA ALA A 139 -14.79 -10.30 -13.03
C ALA A 139 -16.18 -10.31 -12.35
N GLN A 140 -16.29 -10.88 -11.14
CA GLN A 140 -17.54 -10.88 -10.37
C GLN A 140 -18.00 -9.46 -10.00
N ARG A 141 -17.05 -8.58 -9.64
CA ARG A 141 -17.34 -7.19 -9.31
C ARG A 141 -17.90 -6.36 -10.47
N THR A 142 -17.73 -6.81 -11.71
CA THR A 142 -18.39 -6.17 -12.87
C THR A 142 -19.92 -6.31 -12.79
N HIS A 143 -20.41 -7.31 -12.06
CA HIS A 143 -21.84 -7.65 -11.96
C HIS A 143 -22.40 -7.38 -10.57
N PHE A 144 -21.55 -7.36 -9.53
CA PHE A 144 -21.94 -7.19 -8.14
C PHE A 144 -21.14 -6.07 -7.46
N PRO A 145 -21.74 -5.33 -6.51
CA PRO A 145 -21.01 -4.42 -5.63
C PRO A 145 -19.86 -5.12 -4.89
N LEU A 146 -18.86 -4.36 -4.47
CA LEU A 146 -17.65 -4.89 -3.83
C LEU A 146 -17.94 -5.70 -2.56
N LEU A 147 -18.87 -5.23 -1.72
CA LEU A 147 -19.27 -5.90 -0.48
C LEU A 147 -20.31 -7.02 -0.68
N HIS A 148 -20.67 -7.35 -1.92
CA HIS A 148 -21.59 -8.45 -2.19
C HIS A 148 -20.99 -9.79 -1.74
N GLU A 149 -21.81 -10.66 -1.16
CA GLU A 149 -21.39 -11.95 -0.58
C GLU A 149 -20.51 -12.79 -1.51
N ASN A 150 -20.83 -12.85 -2.81
CA ASN A 150 -20.06 -13.59 -3.80
C ASN A 150 -18.63 -13.09 -3.96
N VAL A 151 -18.42 -11.77 -3.97
CA VAL A 151 -17.09 -11.17 -4.09
C VAL A 151 -16.29 -11.44 -2.83
N ILE A 152 -16.90 -11.23 -1.66
CA ILE A 152 -16.28 -11.50 -0.36
C ILE A 152 -15.94 -12.99 -0.19
N ALA A 153 -16.84 -13.90 -0.57
CA ALA A 153 -16.62 -15.34 -0.52
C ALA A 153 -15.45 -15.78 -1.41
N ASN A 154 -15.31 -15.18 -2.60
CA ASN A 154 -14.18 -15.44 -3.48
C ASN A 154 -12.86 -14.96 -2.84
N LEU A 155 -12.82 -13.72 -2.35
CA LEU A 155 -11.65 -13.19 -1.63
C LEU A 155 -11.25 -14.04 -0.41
N ALA A 156 -12.24 -14.50 0.37
CA ALA A 156 -12.02 -15.39 1.50
C ALA A 156 -11.51 -16.78 1.07
N GLY A 157 -12.03 -17.32 -0.03
CA GLY A 157 -11.56 -18.56 -0.64
C GLY A 157 -10.09 -18.46 -1.06
N ILE A 158 -9.72 -17.38 -1.75
CA ILE A 158 -8.33 -17.12 -2.16
C ILE A 158 -7.41 -17.06 -0.94
N TYR A 159 -7.78 -16.34 0.12
CA TYR A 159 -7.01 -16.30 1.36
C TYR A 159 -6.83 -17.69 1.96
N THR A 160 -7.89 -18.48 2.02
CA THR A 160 -7.91 -19.83 2.57
C THR A 160 -6.99 -20.76 1.79
N ASP A 161 -7.03 -20.71 0.46
CA ASP A 161 -6.23 -21.56 -0.42
C ASP A 161 -4.76 -21.14 -0.50
N THR A 162 -4.44 -19.90 -0.11
CA THR A 162 -3.09 -19.33 -0.28
C THR A 162 -2.44 -18.94 1.06
N ILE A 163 -2.65 -17.70 1.51
CA ILE A 163 -1.95 -17.09 2.64
C ILE A 163 -2.18 -17.89 3.93
N SER A 164 -3.37 -18.49 4.11
CA SER A 164 -3.66 -19.28 5.32
C SER A 164 -2.80 -20.54 5.47
N GLN A 165 -2.18 -21.01 4.37
CA GLN A 165 -1.28 -22.16 4.34
C GLN A 165 0.15 -21.83 4.85
N LEU A 166 0.45 -20.55 5.09
CA LEU A 166 1.75 -20.07 5.57
C LEU A 166 1.83 -20.11 7.12
N GLN A 167 2.87 -20.76 7.69
CA GLN A 167 3.12 -20.83 9.15
C GLN A 167 4.17 -19.82 9.69
N PRO A 168 4.10 -19.30 10.94
CA PRO A 168 3.11 -19.56 11.98
C PRO A 168 1.98 -18.53 11.96
N LYS A 169 0.83 -18.91 12.54
CA LYS A 169 -0.29 -18.02 12.80
C LYS A 169 0.03 -17.05 13.93
#